data_AF-A0A852H244-F1
#
_entry.id   AF-A0A852H244-F1
#
_cell.length_a   1.000
_cell.length_b   1.000
_cell.length_c   1.000
_cell.angle_alpha   90.00
_cell.angle_beta   90.00
_cell.angle_gamma   90.00
#
_symmetry.space_group_name_H-M   'P 1'
#
loop_
_entity.id
_entity.type
_entity.pdbx_description
1 polymer ?
#
loop_
_entity_poly.entity_id
_entity_poly.type
_entity_poly.pdbx_seq_one_letter_code
_entity_poly.pdbx_strand_id
1 'polypeptide(L)'
;RLSLPDAKGSIREIILPKGLDLDRPKRTRTSFTAEQLYRLEMEFQRCQYVVGRERTELARQLNLSETQVKVWFQNRRTKQKKDQGKDSELRSVVSETAATCSVLRLLEQGRLLSPPGLPALLPPCATGALGSALRG
;
A
#
# COMPACT_ATOMS: atom_id res chain seq x y z
N ARG A 1 7.78 18.06 -24.99
CA ARG A 1 7.56 17.13 -26.13
C ARG A 1 8.82 16.30 -26.34
N LEU A 2 8.77 14.97 -26.22
CA LEU A 2 9.94 14.10 -26.37
C LEU A 2 9.69 13.12 -27.52
N SER A 3 10.56 13.14 -28.52
CA SER A 3 10.53 12.24 -29.67
C SER A 3 11.74 11.31 -29.56
N LEU A 4 11.50 10.01 -29.41
CA LEU A 4 12.55 9.00 -29.40
C LEU A 4 12.40 8.12 -30.65
N PRO A 5 13.51 7.76 -31.34
CA PRO A 5 13.46 6.84 -32.46
C PRO A 5 13.28 5.40 -31.96
N ASP A 6 12.35 4.66 -32.58
CA ASP A 6 12.22 3.21 -32.35
C ASP A 6 13.32 2.42 -33.07
N ALA A 7 13.50 1.13 -32.73
CA ALA A 7 14.49 0.22 -33.32
C ALA A 7 14.36 0.00 -34.86
N LYS A 8 13.31 0.53 -35.49
CA LYS A 8 13.08 0.53 -36.94
C LYS A 8 13.31 1.92 -37.59
N GLY A 9 13.82 2.90 -36.85
CA GLY A 9 14.03 4.27 -37.33
C GLY A 9 12.75 5.09 -37.50
N SER A 10 11.60 4.57 -37.07
CA SER A 10 10.33 5.32 -37.07
C SER A 10 10.25 6.18 -35.81
N ILE A 11 9.83 7.44 -35.96
CA ILE A 11 9.69 8.38 -34.86
C ILE A 11 8.27 8.24 -34.32
N ARG A 12 8.10 7.65 -33.13
CA ARG A 12 6.83 7.66 -32.41
C ARG A 12 6.77 8.85 -31.47
N GLU A 13 5.69 9.63 -31.58
CA GLU A 13 5.43 10.75 -30.70
C GLU A 13 4.82 10.25 -29.39
N ILE A 14 5.57 10.38 -28.29
CA ILE A 14 5.06 10.09 -26.95
C ILE A 14 4.29 11.32 -26.48
N ILE A 15 2.97 11.29 -26.65
CA ILE A 15 2.07 12.31 -26.11
C ILE A 15 1.98 12.09 -24.60
N LEU A 16 2.73 12.86 -23.85
CA LEU A 16 2.71 12.81 -22.40
C LEU A 16 1.36 13.38 -21.91
N PRO A 17 0.60 12.66 -21.06
CA PRO A 17 -0.68 13.15 -20.56
C PRO A 17 -0.49 14.47 -19.80
N LYS A 18 -1.44 15.41 -19.95
CA LYS A 18 -1.38 16.79 -19.44
C LYS A 18 -1.06 16.93 -17.93
N GLY A 19 -1.17 15.86 -17.15
CA GLY A 19 -0.79 15.82 -15.74
C GLY A 19 0.72 15.67 -15.46
N LEU A 20 1.53 15.38 -16.49
CA LEU A 20 2.99 15.21 -16.40
C LEU A 20 3.74 16.30 -17.18
N ASP A 21 3.10 17.44 -17.42
CA ASP A 21 3.70 18.55 -18.14
C ASP A 21 5.01 18.99 -17.47
N LEU A 22 6.13 18.67 -18.12
CA LEU A 22 7.48 18.96 -17.64
C LEU A 22 7.81 20.46 -17.71
N ASP A 23 7.04 21.21 -18.50
CA ASP A 23 7.13 22.67 -18.61
C ASP A 23 6.40 23.40 -17.48
N ARG A 24 5.62 22.67 -16.66
CA ARG A 24 5.05 23.23 -15.45
C ARG A 24 6.18 23.58 -14.48
N PRO A 25 6.32 24.84 -14.03
CA PRO A 25 7.35 25.23 -13.09
C PRO A 25 7.32 24.31 -11.87
N LYS A 26 8.40 23.53 -11.69
CA LYS A 26 8.58 22.66 -10.53
C LYS A 26 8.62 23.58 -9.31
N ARG A 27 7.58 23.53 -8.47
CA ARG A 27 7.56 24.29 -7.23
C ARG A 27 8.81 23.96 -6.44
N THR A 28 9.62 24.96 -6.13
CA THR A 28 10.81 24.81 -5.29
C THR A 28 10.43 24.11 -4.00
N ARG A 29 11.12 23.01 -3.70
CA ARG A 29 10.86 22.22 -2.51
C ARG A 29 11.32 23.02 -1.29
N THR A 30 10.37 23.46 -0.47
CA THR A 30 10.70 24.11 0.80
C THR A 30 11.08 23.06 1.85
N SER A 31 12.15 23.32 2.58
CA SER A 31 12.52 22.58 3.80
C SER A 31 12.11 23.38 5.03
N PHE A 32 11.45 22.74 5.99
CA PHE A 32 11.09 23.34 7.27
C PHE A 32 12.19 23.10 8.31
N THR A 33 12.37 24.03 9.24
CA THR A 33 13.29 23.85 10.38
C THR A 33 12.74 22.81 11.37
N ALA A 34 13.61 22.26 12.23
CA ALA A 34 13.18 21.31 13.25
C ALA A 34 12.12 21.91 14.20
N GLU A 35 12.29 23.18 14.58
CA GLU A 35 11.35 23.91 15.43
C GLU A 35 9.98 24.08 14.76
N GLN A 36 9.97 24.45 13.47
CA GLN A 36 8.73 24.56 12.69
C GLN A 36 8.00 23.22 12.62
N LEU A 37 8.72 22.13 12.35
CA LEU A 37 8.16 20.78 12.32
C LEU A 37 7.59 20.36 13.67
N TYR A 38 8.31 20.66 14.76
CA TYR A 38 7.85 20.36 16.11
C TYR A 38 6.52 21.06 16.44
N ARG A 39 6.43 22.37 16.17
CA ARG A 39 5.20 23.14 16.41
C ARG A 39 4.04 22.66 15.54
N LEU A 40 4.29 22.34 14.27
CA LEU A 40 3.28 21.78 13.36
C LEU A 40 2.76 20.41 13.83
N GLU A 41 3.65 19.54 14.31
CA GLU A 41 3.28 18.22 14.83
C GLU A 41 2.48 18.34 16.13
N MET A 42 2.90 19.22 17.03
CA MET A 42 2.19 19.49 18.28
C MET A 42 0.76 19.98 18.01
N GLU A 43 0.58 20.90 17.07
CA GLU A 43 -0.76 21.36 16.69
C GLU A 43 -1.57 20.23 16.01
N PHE A 44 -0.92 19.41 15.18
CA PHE A 44 -1.57 18.28 14.51
C PHE A 44 -2.11 17.22 15.50
N GLN A 45 -1.41 16.99 16.61
CA GLN A 45 -1.86 16.12 17.68
C GLN A 45 -3.12 16.67 18.37
N ARG A 46 -3.25 17.99 18.48
CA ARG A 46 -4.43 18.66 19.04
C ARG A 46 -5.59 18.69 18.07
N CYS A 47 -5.33 19.01 16.81
CA CYS A 47 -6.32 19.09 15.75
C CYS A 47 -5.71 18.70 14.40
N GLN A 48 -6.22 17.63 13.78
CA GLN A 48 -5.72 17.15 12.48
C GLN A 48 -6.12 18.04 11.28
N TYR A 49 -6.98 19.04 11.50
CA TYR A 49 -7.52 19.93 10.48
C TYR A 49 -7.53 21.38 10.95
N VAL A 50 -6.53 22.16 10.54
CA VAL A 50 -6.52 23.61 10.78
C VAL A 50 -7.32 24.37 9.71
N VAL A 51 -8.17 25.29 10.15
CA VAL A 51 -9.08 26.05 9.28
C VAL A 51 -9.03 27.55 9.56
N GLY A 52 -9.34 28.36 8.53
CA GLY A 52 -9.52 29.81 8.62
C GLY A 52 -8.50 30.50 9.53
N ARG A 53 -8.98 30.99 10.67
CA ARG A 53 -8.21 31.75 11.67
C ARG A 53 -7.04 30.97 12.28
N GLU A 54 -7.23 29.71 12.64
CA GLU A 54 -6.18 28.89 13.26
C GLU A 54 -5.00 28.70 12.30
N ARG A 55 -5.31 28.50 11.02
CA ARG A 55 -4.29 28.39 9.98
C ARG A 55 -3.52 29.69 9.80
N THR A 56 -4.21 30.83 9.76
CA THR A 56 -3.57 32.15 9.64
C THR A 56 -2.65 32.42 10.83
N GLU A 57 -3.09 32.13 12.05
CA GLU A 57 -2.27 32.36 13.25
C GLU A 57 -1.05 31.43 13.31
N LEU A 58 -1.22 30.15 13.00
CA LEU A 58 -0.11 29.20 12.95
C LEU A 58 0.92 29.57 11.87
N ALA A 59 0.44 30.01 10.70
CA ALA A 59 1.29 30.50 9.63
C ALA A 59 2.14 31.70 10.08
N ARG A 60 1.51 32.67 10.74
CA ARG A 60 2.18 33.86 11.29
C ARG A 60 3.23 33.48 12.35
N GLN A 61 2.89 32.61 13.29
CA GLN A 61 3.81 32.18 14.36
C GLN A 61 5.05 31.46 13.83
N LEU A 62 4.90 30.69 12.75
CA LEU A 62 5.99 29.88 12.19
C LEU A 62 6.74 30.56 11.04
N ASN A 63 6.35 31.80 10.69
CA ASN A 63 6.84 32.52 9.52
C ASN A 63 6.69 31.71 8.22
N LEU A 64 5.52 31.07 8.07
CA LEU A 64 5.14 30.29 6.89
C LEU A 64 3.93 30.93 6.21
N SER A 65 3.68 30.58 4.95
CA SER A 65 2.43 30.90 4.28
C SER A 65 1.31 29.94 4.70
N GLU A 66 0.06 30.43 4.70
CA GLU A 66 -1.12 29.58 4.94
C GLU A 66 -1.17 28.37 3.99
N THR A 67 -0.70 28.54 2.75
CA THR A 67 -0.61 27.45 1.77
C THR A 67 0.39 26.38 2.21
N GLN A 68 1.54 26.75 2.74
CA GLN A 68 2.53 25.79 3.25
C GLN A 68 1.97 25.01 4.45
N VAL A 69 1.31 25.70 5.39
CA VAL A 69 0.63 25.05 6.53
C VAL A 69 -0.43 24.08 6.01
N LYS A 70 -1.30 24.52 5.08
CA LYS A 70 -2.33 23.67 4.46
C LYS A 70 -1.74 22.41 3.83
N VAL A 71 -0.68 22.56 3.03
CA VAL A 71 0.00 21.45 2.34
C VAL A 71 0.66 20.52 3.35
N TRP A 72 1.30 21.05 4.39
CA TRP A 72 1.92 20.24 5.44
C TRP A 72 0.88 19.38 6.15
N PHE A 73 -0.25 19.96 6.57
CA PHE A 73 -1.33 19.21 7.23
C PHE A 73 -1.93 18.14 6.30
N GLN A 74 -2.09 18.45 5.02
CA GLN A 74 -2.55 17.46 4.04
C GLN A 74 -1.57 16.29 3.90
N ASN A 75 -0.27 16.58 3.76
CA ASN A 75 0.78 15.58 3.68
C ASN A 75 0.88 14.76 4.97
N ARG A 76 0.71 15.40 6.13
CA ARG A 76 0.76 14.76 7.44
C ARG A 76 -0.38 13.75 7.63
N ARG A 77 -1.60 14.07 7.18
CA ARG A 77 -2.74 13.12 7.17
C ARG A 77 -2.49 11.95 6.23
N THR A 78 -1.98 12.20 5.02
CA THR A 78 -1.61 11.13 4.07
C THR A 78 -0.58 10.18 4.69
N LYS A 79 0.45 10.73 5.36
CA LYS A 79 1.45 9.94 6.08
C LYS A 79 0.82 9.15 7.22
N GLN A 80 -0.05 9.75 8.05
CA GLN A 80 -0.75 9.04 9.13
C GLN A 80 -1.56 7.85 8.60
N LYS A 81 -2.29 8.01 7.49
CA LYS A 81 -3.04 6.91 6.86
C LYS A 81 -2.11 5.80 6.38
N LYS A 82 -0.98 6.16 5.77
CA LYS A 82 0.03 5.19 5.32
C LYS A 82 0.67 4.43 6.48
N ASP A 83 0.97 5.13 7.57
CA ASP A 83 1.57 4.54 8.77
C ASP A 83 0.59 3.54 9.43
N GLN A 84 -0.70 3.86 9.49
CA GLN A 84 -1.75 2.95 9.98
C GLN A 84 -1.92 1.70 9.08
N GLY A 85 -1.89 1.87 7.76
CA GLY A 85 -1.97 0.74 6.83
C GLY A 85 -0.75 -0.17 6.89
N LYS A 86 0.44 0.40 7.09
CA LYS A 86 1.68 -0.36 7.28
C LYS A 86 1.71 -1.10 8.60
N ASP A 87 1.22 -0.53 9.70
CA ASP A 87 1.12 -1.27 10.96
C ASP A 87 0.22 -2.50 10.80
N SER A 88 -0.85 -2.38 10.01
CA SER A 88 -1.75 -3.49 9.70
C SER A 88 -1.07 -4.58 8.85
N GLU A 89 -0.32 -4.18 7.82
CA GLU A 89 0.42 -5.11 6.95
C GLU A 89 1.63 -5.73 7.66
N LEU A 90 2.38 -4.96 8.44
CA LEU A 90 3.49 -5.45 9.28
C LEU A 90 2.97 -6.38 10.38
N ARG A 91 1.83 -6.09 11.02
CA ARG A 91 1.18 -7.03 11.96
C ARG A 91 0.76 -8.31 11.26
N SER A 92 0.26 -8.23 10.02
CA SER A 92 -0.10 -9.42 9.24
C SER A 92 1.14 -10.26 8.90
N VAL A 93 2.22 -9.64 8.42
CA VAL A 93 3.48 -10.33 8.10
C VAL A 93 4.16 -10.88 9.35
N VAL A 94 4.11 -10.18 10.49
CA VAL A 94 4.63 -10.69 11.77
C VAL A 94 3.79 -11.88 12.25
N SER A 95 2.46 -11.84 12.10
CA SER A 95 1.59 -12.97 12.43
C SER A 95 1.85 -14.19 11.53
N GLU A 96 2.07 -13.96 10.24
CA GLU A 96 2.40 -15.01 9.26
C GLU A 96 3.81 -15.58 9.47
N THR A 97 4.78 -14.73 9.81
CA THR A 97 6.14 -15.16 10.16
C THR A 97 6.15 -15.91 11.50
N ALA A 98 5.37 -15.48 12.49
CA ALA A 98 5.22 -16.17 13.77
C ALA A 98 4.57 -17.55 13.60
N ALA A 99 3.56 -17.66 12.72
CA ALA A 99 2.98 -18.95 12.35
C ALA A 99 4.00 -19.85 11.64
N THR A 100 4.78 -19.29 10.71
CA THR A 100 5.86 -20.01 10.01
C THR A 100 6.93 -20.50 10.98
N CYS A 101 7.40 -19.65 11.89
CA CYS A 101 8.37 -20.04 12.93
C CYS A 101 7.81 -21.11 13.88
N SER A 102 6.52 -21.04 14.21
CA SER A 102 5.85 -22.06 15.02
C SER A 102 5.79 -23.41 14.30
N VAL A 103 5.45 -23.41 13.01
CA VAL A 103 5.41 -24.62 12.18
C VAL A 103 6.81 -25.22 12.01
N LEU A 104 7.83 -24.41 11.71
CA LEU A 104 9.21 -24.88 11.59
C LEU A 104 9.71 -25.51 12.89
N ARG A 105 9.41 -24.88 14.04
CA ARG A 105 9.77 -25.42 15.36
C ARG A 105 9.07 -26.75 15.66
N LEU A 106 7.81 -26.92 15.25
CA LEU A 106 7.09 -28.20 15.41
C LEU A 106 7.68 -29.32 14.54
N LEU A 107 8.09 -28.99 13.32
CA LEU A 107 8.74 -29.93 12.40
C LEU A 107 10.12 -30.35 12.91
N GLU A 108 10.92 -29.41 13.42
CA GLU A 108 12.25 -29.66 14.00
C GLU A 108 12.17 -30.54 15.27
N GLN A 109 11.10 -30.42 16.04
CA GLN A 109 10.86 -31.23 17.24
C GLN A 109 10.30 -32.63 16.95
N GLY A 110 10.14 -33.02 15.68
CA GLY A 110 9.67 -34.35 15.30
C GLY A 110 8.25 -34.68 15.79
N ARG A 111 7.46 -33.68 16.19
CA ARG A 111 6.07 -33.83 16.61
C ARG A 111 5.14 -33.64 15.41
N LEU A 112 5.23 -34.54 14.43
CA LEU A 112 4.04 -34.81 13.63
C LEU A 112 3.01 -35.45 14.56
N LEU A 113 1.94 -34.71 14.84
CA LEU A 113 0.72 -35.27 15.38
C LEU A 113 0.36 -36.50 14.54
N SER A 114 0.42 -37.66 15.16
CA SER A 114 -0.25 -38.86 14.65
C SER A 114 -1.71 -38.47 14.41
N PRO A 115 -2.24 -38.59 13.17
CA PRO A 115 -3.64 -38.29 12.93
C PRO A 115 -4.51 -39.28 13.72
N PRO A 116 -5.59 -38.84 14.40
CA PRO A 116 -6.52 -39.77 15.02
C PRO A 116 -7.10 -40.67 13.92
N GLY A 117 -7.10 -41.97 14.19
CA GLY A 117 -7.31 -43.04 13.21
C GLY A 117 -8.53 -42.84 12.30
N LEU A 118 -8.28 -42.86 11.00
CA LEU A 118 -9.30 -43.04 9.98
C LEU A 118 -9.57 -44.54 9.80
N PRO A 119 -10.79 -45.04 10.04
CA PRO A 119 -11.14 -46.42 9.73
C PRO A 119 -11.36 -46.59 8.22
N ALA A 120 -10.55 -47.49 7.66
CA ALA A 120 -10.74 -48.39 6.54
C ALA A 120 -11.99 -48.26 5.63
N LEU A 121 -11.68 -48.16 4.33
CA LEU A 121 -12.28 -48.85 3.18
C LEU A 121 -13.74 -48.57 2.78
N LEU A 122 -13.90 -48.05 1.56
CA LEU A 122 -14.74 -48.52 0.42
C LEU A 122 -14.87 -47.34 -0.59
N PRO A 123 -14.72 -47.54 -1.92
CA PRO A 123 -15.83 -48.06 -2.75
C PRO A 123 -15.37 -48.88 -3.97
N PRO A 124 -16.30 -49.52 -4.72
CA PRO A 124 -16.87 -48.81 -5.87
C PRO A 124 -18.38 -49.06 -6.03
N CYS A 125 -19.17 -47.99 -6.12
CA CYS A 125 -20.56 -48.09 -6.55
C CYS A 125 -20.60 -48.38 -8.07
N ALA A 126 -21.21 -49.50 -8.42
CA ALA A 126 -21.62 -49.85 -9.76
C ALA A 126 -22.90 -49.10 -10.15
N THR A 127 -22.89 -48.48 -11.33
CA THR A 127 -24.07 -48.16 -12.16
C THR A 127 -23.49 -47.60 -13.46
N GLY A 128 -23.84 -48.03 -14.66
CA GLY A 128 -24.88 -48.90 -15.17
C GLY A 128 -24.85 -48.69 -16.69
N ALA A 129 -24.95 -49.78 -17.43
CA ALA A 129 -24.82 -49.84 -18.88
C ALA A 129 -25.90 -49.03 -19.63
N LEU A 130 -25.51 -48.40 -20.73
CA LEU A 130 -26.36 -48.23 -21.91
C LEU A 130 -25.49 -48.36 -23.17
N GLY A 131 -25.67 -49.48 -23.87
CA GLY A 131 -25.15 -49.71 -25.21
C GLY A 131 -26.24 -49.56 -26.26
N SER A 132 -25.82 -49.24 -27.49
CA SER A 132 -26.36 -49.61 -28.81
C SER A 132 -26.02 -48.47 -29.80
N ALA A 133 -25.16 -48.65 -30.80
CA ALA A 133 -25.23 -49.51 -32.00
C ALA A 133 -25.73 -48.74 -33.25
N LEU A 134 -24.81 -48.59 -34.20
CA LEU A 134 -24.94 -48.75 -35.67
C LEU A 134 -26.28 -48.45 -36.38
N ARG A 135 -26.21 -47.47 -37.30
CA ARG A 135 -26.66 -47.50 -38.72
C ARG A 135 -26.15 -46.18 -39.35
N GLY A 136 -25.64 -46.12 -40.58
CA GLY A 136 -26.17 -46.70 -41.82
C GLY A 136 -26.54 -45.53 -42.71
#